data_AF-A0A8X7C1Z0-F1
#
_entry.id   AF-A0A8X7C1Z0-F1
#
_cell.length_a   1.000
_cell.length_b   1.000
_cell.length_c   1.000
_cell.angle_alpha   90.00
_cell.angle_beta   90.00
_cell.angle_gamma   90.00
#
_symmetry.space_group_name_H-M   'P 1'
#
loop_
_entity.id
_entity.type
_entity.pdbx_description
1 polymer ?
#
loop_
_entity_poly.entity_id
_entity_poly.type
_entity_poly.pdbx_seq_one_letter_code
_entity_poly.pdbx_strand_id
1 'polypeptide(L)'
;MDEELKEILSSHNPPLKLEKVPIFGSNFDIFGDCSAKKKRPYIPEAFRRIVFNNIHKIAHPGIRTTTKLLTSKFVWPSINKDARAWARSCIKCQKSKVTRHVQSPFQQYHNVTNRFKDINLDIIGPLPSSEGFRFCLTIIDRYSQ
;
A
#
# COMPACT_ATOMS: atom_id res chain seq x y z
N MET A 1 -5.32 -32.19 -2.40
CA MET A 1 -5.44 -31.84 -3.84
C MET A 1 -6.30 -30.58 -3.88
N ASP A 2 -5.97 -29.57 -4.68
CA ASP A 2 -6.67 -28.28 -4.67
C ASP A 2 -8.12 -28.46 -5.16
N GLU A 3 -9.12 -28.22 -4.29
CA GLU A 3 -10.54 -28.42 -4.63
C GLU A 3 -11.02 -27.39 -5.66
N GLU A 4 -10.52 -26.15 -5.59
CA GLU A 4 -10.87 -25.09 -6.55
C GLU A 4 -10.37 -25.45 -7.96
N LEU A 5 -9.22 -26.12 -8.06
CA LEU A 5 -8.71 -26.62 -9.35
C LEU A 5 -9.63 -27.69 -9.94
N LYS A 6 -10.16 -28.61 -9.13
CA LYS A 6 -11.11 -29.63 -9.61
C LYS A 6 -12.39 -28.99 -10.13
N GLU A 7 -12.94 -28.03 -9.39
CA GLU A 7 -14.15 -27.29 -9.76
C GLU A 7 -13.99 -26.55 -11.10
N ILE A 8 -12.84 -25.90 -11.31
CA ILE A 8 -12.54 -25.22 -12.57
C ILE A 8 -12.54 -26.23 -13.72
N LEU A 9 -11.88 -27.37 -13.55
CA LEU A 9 -11.77 -28.40 -14.60
C LEU A 9 -13.11 -29.09 -14.90
N SER A 10 -14.02 -29.20 -13.94
CA SER A 10 -15.34 -29.83 -14.13
C SER A 10 -16.42 -28.87 -14.64
N SER A 11 -16.19 -27.56 -14.61
CA SER A 11 -17.19 -26.56 -14.96
C SER A 11 -17.41 -26.43 -16.47
N HIS A 12 -18.66 -26.25 -16.90
CA HIS A 12 -19.03 -26.08 -18.31
C HIS A 12 -18.57 -24.73 -18.91
N ASN A 13 -18.37 -23.71 -18.07
CA ASN A 13 -17.85 -22.41 -18.50
C ASN A 13 -16.86 -21.87 -17.44
N PRO A 14 -15.61 -22.36 -17.44
CA PRO A 14 -14.66 -22.04 -16.39
C PRO A 14 -14.18 -20.59 -16.49
N PRO A 15 -13.90 -19.94 -15.34
CA PRO A 15 -13.30 -18.61 -15.32
C PRO A 15 -11.87 -18.58 -15.88
N LEU A 16 -11.22 -19.75 -15.96
CA LEU A 16 -9.85 -19.92 -16.46
C LEU A 16 -9.77 -21.14 -17.39
N LYS A 17 -9.15 -20.97 -18.56
CA LYS A 17 -8.87 -22.07 -19.49
C LYS A 17 -7.50 -22.67 -19.16
N LEU A 18 -7.50 -23.72 -18.35
CA LEU A 18 -6.28 -24.36 -17.87
C LEU A 18 -5.93 -25.59 -18.70
N GLU A 19 -4.67 -25.65 -19.14
CA GLU A 19 -4.09 -26.80 -19.85
C GLU A 19 -2.88 -27.33 -19.08
N LYS A 20 -2.60 -28.62 -19.22
CA LYS A 20 -1.36 -29.20 -18.70
C LYS A 20 -0.19 -28.74 -19.56
N VAL A 21 0.84 -28.21 -18.91
CA VAL A 21 2.07 -27.74 -19.54
C VAL A 21 3.24 -28.50 -18.93
N PRO A 22 4.07 -29.18 -19.75
CA PRO A 22 5.24 -29.88 -19.24
C PRO A 22 6.27 -28.88 -18.74
N ILE A 23 6.86 -29.17 -17.57
CA ILE A 23 8.01 -28.42 -17.10
C ILE A 23 9.26 -28.98 -17.77
N PHE A 24 10.03 -28.11 -18.44
CA PHE A 24 11.32 -28.48 -19.03
C PHE A 24 12.24 -29.10 -17.98
N GLY A 25 12.68 -30.34 -18.21
CA GLY A 25 13.60 -31.06 -17.33
C GLY A 25 12.96 -31.77 -16.13
N SER A 26 11.63 -31.91 -16.10
CA SER A 26 10.94 -32.73 -15.09
C SER A 26 9.88 -33.63 -15.71
N ASN A 27 9.53 -34.73 -15.03
CA ASN A 27 8.41 -35.61 -15.41
C ASN A 27 7.05 -35.11 -14.89
N PHE A 28 6.96 -33.85 -14.45
CA PHE A 28 5.75 -33.27 -13.89
C PHE A 28 5.14 -32.23 -14.83
N ASP A 29 3.82 -32.32 -14.97
CA ASP A 29 3.00 -31.31 -15.62
C ASP A 29 2.44 -30.32 -14.61
N ILE A 30 2.35 -29.05 -15.01
CA ILE A 30 1.63 -28.03 -14.26
C ILE A 30 0.45 -27.50 -15.06
N PHE A 31 -0.60 -27.09 -14.37
CA PHE A 31 -1.69 -26.38 -15.02
C PHE A 31 -1.24 -24.96 -15.35
N GLY A 32 -1.51 -24.52 -16.57
CA GLY A 32 -1.22 -23.17 -17.04
C GLY A 32 -2.37 -22.61 -17.84
N ASP A 33 -2.61 -21.31 -17.71
CA ASP A 33 -3.55 -20.58 -18.56
C ASP A 33 -2.87 -20.19 -19.88
N CYS A 34 -3.39 -20.73 -20.97
CA CYS A 34 -2.94 -20.49 -22.35
C CYS A 34 -3.77 -19.43 -23.09
N SER A 35 -4.77 -18.81 -22.43
CA SER A 35 -5.62 -17.79 -23.08
C SER A 35 -4.86 -16.51 -23.47
N ALA A 36 -3.72 -16.25 -22.82
CA ALA A 36 -2.86 -15.11 -23.11
C ALA A 36 -1.68 -15.50 -24.00
N LYS A 37 -1.07 -14.50 -24.68
CA LYS A 37 0.14 -14.67 -25.51
C LYS A 37 1.31 -15.37 -24.80
N LYS A 38 1.33 -15.32 -23.46
CA LYS A 38 2.30 -16.00 -22.59
C LYS A 38 1.57 -16.97 -21.67
N LYS A 39 2.01 -18.23 -21.66
CA LYS A 39 1.51 -19.25 -20.73
C LYS A 39 1.82 -18.86 -19.29
N ARG A 40 0.81 -18.84 -18.42
CA ARG A 40 0.95 -18.47 -17.00
C ARG A 40 0.59 -19.65 -16.11
N PRO A 41 1.51 -20.16 -15.26
CA PRO A 41 1.21 -21.26 -14.36
C PRO A 41 0.10 -20.90 -13.36
N TYR A 42 -0.82 -21.85 -13.15
CA TYR A 42 -1.83 -21.82 -12.12
C TYR A 42 -1.17 -22.05 -10.76
N ILE A 43 -1.53 -21.22 -9.78
CA ILE A 43 -0.98 -21.31 -8.42
C ILE A 43 -2.04 -21.86 -7.46
N PRO A 44 -1.81 -23.05 -6.89
CA PRO A 44 -2.68 -23.60 -5.86
C PRO A 44 -2.77 -22.72 -4.63
N GLU A 45 -3.89 -22.77 -3.92
CA GLU A 45 -4.20 -21.86 -2.79
C GLU A 45 -3.03 -21.74 -1.79
N ALA A 46 -2.46 -22.88 -1.39
CA ALA A 46 -1.36 -22.96 -0.42
C ALA A 46 -0.11 -22.14 -0.81
N PHE A 47 0.12 -21.92 -2.10
CA PHE A 47 1.33 -21.21 -2.59
C PHE A 47 1.09 -19.75 -2.94
N ARG A 48 -0.16 -19.29 -3.06
CA ARG A 48 -0.48 -17.92 -3.53
C ARG A 48 0.15 -16.85 -2.66
N ARG A 49 0.09 -17.04 -1.34
CA ARG A 49 0.67 -16.12 -0.35
C ARG A 49 2.20 -16.05 -0.46
N ILE A 50 2.86 -17.19 -0.70
CA ILE A 50 4.31 -17.27 -0.88
C ILE A 50 4.72 -16.52 -2.16
N VAL A 51 4.03 -16.79 -3.27
CA VAL A 51 4.24 -16.11 -4.56
C VAL A 51 4.04 -14.59 -4.42
N PHE A 52 2.96 -14.15 -3.76
CA PHE A 52 2.74 -12.74 -3.47
C PHE A 52 3.89 -12.13 -2.68
N ASN A 53 4.32 -12.77 -1.59
CA ASN A 53 5.39 -12.26 -0.74
C ASN A 53 6.71 -12.12 -1.51
N ASN A 54 7.05 -13.09 -2.36
CA ASN A 54 8.26 -13.04 -3.18
C ASN A 54 8.27 -11.89 -4.18
N ILE A 55 7.11 -11.50 -4.71
CA ILE A 55 7.00 -10.34 -5.62
C ILE A 55 6.94 -9.02 -4.84
N HIS A 56 6.15 -8.96 -3.76
CA HIS A 56 5.90 -7.73 -3.03
C HIS A 56 7.11 -7.30 -2.17
N LYS A 57 7.84 -8.25 -1.55
CA LYS A 57 8.95 -7.92 -0.66
C LYS A 57 10.21 -7.40 -1.37
N ILE A 58 10.30 -7.50 -2.70
CA ILE A 58 11.45 -6.99 -3.48
C ILE A 58 11.64 -5.49 -3.26
N ALA A 59 10.55 -4.73 -3.33
CA ALA A 59 10.61 -3.26 -3.26
C ALA A 59 9.35 -2.63 -2.66
N HIS A 60 8.47 -3.42 -2.03
CA HIS A 60 7.17 -2.96 -1.55
C HIS A 60 6.37 -2.13 -2.58
N PRO A 61 6.25 -2.61 -3.84
CA PRO A 61 5.56 -1.85 -4.87
C PRO A 61 4.09 -1.62 -4.50
N GLY A 62 3.54 -0.49 -4.95
CA GLY A 62 2.12 -0.19 -4.74
C GLY A 62 1.19 -1.28 -5.30
N ILE A 63 -0.06 -1.26 -4.86
CA ILE A 63 -1.08 -2.28 -5.21
C ILE A 63 -1.12 -2.53 -6.73
N ARG A 64 -1.26 -1.47 -7.54
CA ARG A 64 -1.35 -1.58 -9.01
C ARG A 64 -0.15 -2.29 -9.61
N THR A 65 1.05 -1.95 -9.16
CA THR A 65 2.31 -2.53 -9.65
C THR A 65 2.46 -3.98 -9.20
N THR A 66 2.17 -4.28 -7.93
CA THR A 66 2.17 -5.65 -7.40
C THR A 66 1.23 -6.55 -8.19
N THR A 67 -0.01 -6.09 -8.40
CA THR A 67 -1.01 -6.83 -9.18
C THR A 67 -0.53 -7.08 -10.62
N LYS A 68 0.01 -6.05 -11.29
CA LYS A 68 0.55 -6.19 -12.66
C LYS A 68 1.68 -7.21 -12.73
N LEU A 69 2.60 -7.20 -11.76
CA LEU A 69 3.71 -8.16 -11.71
C LEU A 69 3.20 -9.59 -11.53
N LEU A 70 2.22 -9.81 -10.65
CA LEU A 70 1.63 -11.12 -10.42
C LEU A 70 0.88 -11.63 -11.65
N THR A 71 -0.04 -10.84 -12.21
CA THR A 71 -0.86 -11.26 -13.35
C THR A 71 -0.07 -11.42 -14.65
N SER A 72 1.13 -10.83 -14.74
CA SER A 72 2.04 -11.05 -15.87
C SER A 72 2.77 -12.40 -15.84
N LYS A 73 2.83 -13.05 -14.67
CA LYS A 73 3.61 -14.28 -14.44
C LYS A 73 2.78 -15.48 -14.01
N PHE A 74 1.66 -15.27 -13.32
CA PHE A 74 0.89 -16.30 -12.65
C PHE A 74 -0.61 -16.11 -12.89
N VAL A 75 -1.38 -17.15 -12.61
CA VAL A 75 -2.83 -17.12 -12.65
C VAL A 75 -3.44 -17.88 -11.49
N TRP A 76 -4.53 -17.37 -10.94
CA TRP A 76 -5.46 -18.07 -10.06
C TRP A 76 -6.75 -17.25 -9.95
N PRO A 77 -7.87 -17.84 -9.52
CA PRO A 77 -9.12 -17.11 -9.32
C PRO A 77 -8.93 -15.95 -8.34
N SER A 78 -9.50 -14.79 -8.64
CA SER A 78 -9.44 -13.63 -7.74
C SER A 78 -8.03 -13.06 -7.43
N ILE A 79 -7.00 -13.36 -8.24
CA ILE A 79 -5.63 -12.80 -8.11
C ILE A 79 -5.57 -11.29 -7.85
N ASN A 80 -6.44 -10.51 -8.49
CA ASN A 80 -6.52 -9.06 -8.31
C ASN A 80 -7.05 -8.66 -6.92
N LYS A 81 -8.04 -9.40 -6.40
CA LYS A 81 -8.64 -9.19 -5.08
C LYS A 81 -7.61 -9.50 -3.99
N ASP A 82 -6.94 -10.64 -4.12
CA ASP A 82 -5.92 -11.10 -3.18
C ASP A 82 -4.73 -10.15 -3.12
N ALA A 83 -4.14 -9.82 -4.27
CA ALA A 83 -3.01 -8.90 -4.35
C ALA A 83 -3.33 -7.54 -3.71
N ARG A 84 -4.55 -7.03 -3.91
CA ARG A 84 -5.01 -5.78 -3.28
C ARG A 84 -5.15 -5.93 -1.77
N ALA A 85 -5.81 -6.99 -1.29
CA ALA A 85 -6.02 -7.23 0.13
C ALA A 85 -4.68 -7.39 0.87
N TRP A 86 -3.75 -8.15 0.29
CA TRP A 86 -2.46 -8.46 0.88
C TRP A 86 -1.49 -7.27 0.85
N ALA A 87 -1.46 -6.49 -0.23
CA ALA A 87 -0.65 -5.27 -0.26
C ALA A 87 -1.19 -4.21 0.71
N ARG A 88 -2.51 -4.13 0.91
CA ARG A 88 -3.12 -3.24 1.92
C ARG A 88 -2.79 -3.64 3.36
N SER A 89 -2.63 -4.94 3.65
CA SER A 89 -2.27 -5.42 4.99
C SER A 89 -0.77 -5.44 5.27
N CYS A 90 0.06 -4.94 4.35
CA CYS A 90 1.51 -4.87 4.55
C CYS A 90 1.88 -3.75 5.55
N ILE A 91 2.36 -4.14 6.73
CA ILE A 91 2.74 -3.22 7.82
C ILE A 91 3.81 -2.21 7.36
N LYS A 92 4.82 -2.65 6.60
CA LYS A 92 5.88 -1.76 6.09
C LYS A 92 5.29 -0.67 5.18
N CYS A 93 4.40 -1.05 4.25
CA CYS A 93 3.73 -0.09 3.38
C CYS A 93 2.79 0.85 4.15
N GLN A 94 2.07 0.36 5.15
CA GLN A 94 1.19 1.17 5.99
C GLN A 94 1.96 2.21 6.80
N LYS A 95 3.13 1.85 7.35
CA LYS A 95 3.98 2.77 8.12
C LYS A 95 4.61 3.84 7.22
N SER A 96 5.03 3.48 6.02
CA SER A 96 5.70 4.42 5.11
C SER A 96 4.74 5.35 4.37
N LYS A 97 3.47 4.96 4.21
CA LYS A 97 2.49 5.73 3.43
C LYS A 97 1.45 6.35 4.33
N VAL A 98 1.54 7.66 4.55
CA VAL A 98 0.45 8.45 5.11
C VAL A 98 -0.68 8.48 4.08
N THR A 99 -1.69 7.63 4.24
CA THR A 99 -2.85 7.55 3.32
C THR A 99 -3.97 8.51 3.69
N ARG A 100 -3.95 9.07 4.90
CA ARG A 100 -4.95 10.02 5.39
C ARG A 100 -4.23 11.09 6.19
N HIS A 101 -4.21 12.31 5.67
CA HIS A 101 -3.97 13.47 6.51
C HIS A 101 -5.19 13.59 7.42
N VAL A 102 -5.05 13.16 8.67
CA VAL A 102 -6.06 13.46 9.68
C VAL A 102 -5.88 14.93 10.00
N GLN A 103 -6.68 15.78 9.35
CA GLN A 103 -6.82 17.16 9.79
C GLN A 103 -7.79 17.16 10.95
N SER A 104 -7.28 17.41 12.16
CA SER A 104 -8.15 17.75 13.29
C SER A 104 -8.90 19.03 12.93
N PRO A 105 -10.19 19.15 13.30
CA PRO A 105 -10.86 20.44 13.20
C PRO A 105 -10.06 21.47 14.00
N PHE A 106 -10.01 22.71 13.51
CA PHE A 106 -9.41 23.79 14.27
C PHE A 106 -10.15 23.92 15.60
N GLN A 107 -9.39 23.98 16.69
CA GLN A 107 -9.97 24.29 17.99
C GLN A 107 -10.44 25.75 17.98
N GLN A 108 -11.71 25.98 18.31
CA GLN A 108 -12.20 27.33 18.54
C GLN A 108 -11.62 27.84 19.86
N TYR A 109 -10.72 28.81 19.76
CA TYR A 109 -10.24 29.54 20.92
C TYR A 109 -11.31 30.52 21.38
N HIS A 110 -11.56 30.57 22.68
CA HIS A 110 -12.46 31.57 23.25
C HIS A 110 -11.79 32.95 23.23
N ASN A 111 -12.62 33.99 23.10
CA ASN A 111 -12.15 35.36 23.22
C ASN A 111 -11.61 35.61 24.64
N VAL A 112 -10.47 36.27 24.72
CA VAL A 112 -9.84 36.62 26.00
C VAL A 112 -10.57 37.83 26.56
N THR A 113 -10.99 37.77 27.82
CA THR A 113 -11.80 38.83 28.45
C THR A 113 -10.95 39.89 29.17
N ASN A 114 -9.69 39.58 29.48
CA ASN A 114 -8.82 40.39 30.31
C ASN A 114 -7.40 40.45 29.70
N ARG A 115 -6.71 41.58 29.86
CA ARG A 115 -5.30 41.75 29.48
C ARG A 115 -4.40 40.75 30.21
N PHE A 116 -3.33 40.31 29.54
CA PHE A 116 -2.29 39.44 30.09
C PHE A 116 -2.75 38.06 30.55
N LYS A 117 -3.98 37.65 30.20
CA LYS A 117 -4.52 36.33 30.54
C LYS A 117 -3.94 35.24 29.62
N ASP A 118 -3.83 35.54 28.33
CA ASP A 118 -3.25 34.65 27.32
C ASP A 118 -2.19 35.44 26.54
N ILE A 119 -0.93 34.98 26.59
CA ILE A 119 0.21 35.59 25.89
C ILE A 119 0.76 34.59 24.89
N ASN A 120 0.86 34.99 23.63
CA ASN A 120 1.52 34.22 22.59
C ASN A 120 3.00 34.61 22.53
N LEU A 121 3.86 33.60 22.60
CA LEU A 121 5.31 33.74 22.49
C LEU A 121 5.79 32.98 21.25
N ASP A 122 6.56 33.63 20.40
CA ASP A 122 7.18 32.97 19.24
C ASP A 122 8.60 33.49 19.00
N ILE A 123 9.44 32.68 18.35
CA ILE A 123 10.80 33.04 18.02
C ILE A 123 10.93 33.08 16.50
N ILE A 124 11.21 34.26 15.97
CA ILE A 124 11.48 34.45 14.56
C ILE A 124 12.97 34.29 14.31
N GLY A 125 13.34 33.38 13.40
CA GLY A 125 14.69 33.30 12.89
C GLY A 125 15.06 31.95 12.26
N PRO A 126 16.33 31.79 11.87
CA PRO A 126 17.42 32.77 12.01
C PRO A 126 17.35 33.90 10.98
N LEU A 127 17.60 35.14 11.42
CA LEU A 127 17.72 36.35 10.61
C LEU A 127 19.20 36.70 10.33
N PRO A 128 19.47 37.64 9.41
CA PRO A 128 20.79 38.26 9.28
C PRO A 128 21.26 38.82 10.63
N SER A 129 22.58 38.75 10.88
CA SER A 129 23.11 39.21 12.17
C SER A 129 23.02 40.73 12.28
N SER A 130 22.44 41.19 13.38
CA SER A 130 22.50 42.58 13.83
C SER A 130 23.09 42.58 15.23
N GLU A 131 24.26 43.18 15.41
CA GLU A 131 24.96 43.25 16.71
C GLU A 131 25.17 41.88 17.38
N GLY A 132 25.37 40.82 16.59
CA GLY A 132 25.53 39.46 17.10
C GLY A 132 24.22 38.72 17.41
N PHE A 133 23.06 39.39 17.33
CA PHE A 133 21.74 38.77 17.49
C PHE A 133 21.18 38.30 16.14
N ARG A 134 20.45 37.18 16.14
CA ARG A 134 19.87 36.54 14.93
C ARG A 134 18.44 36.06 15.08
N PHE A 135 17.83 36.30 16.25
CA PHE A 135 16.49 35.85 16.57
C PHE A 135 15.72 37.00 17.21
N CYS A 136 14.43 37.06 16.95
CA CYS A 136 13.51 38.00 17.59
C CYS A 136 12.48 37.21 18.39
N LEU A 137 12.34 37.52 19.69
CA LEU A 137 11.25 37.01 20.51
C LEU A 137 10.03 37.92 20.32
N THR A 138 8.95 37.37 19.80
CA THR A 138 7.67 38.07 19.73
C THR A 138 6.82 37.70 20.94
N ILE A 139 6.20 38.71 21.53
CA ILE A 139 5.31 38.59 22.69
C ILE A 139 4.04 39.35 22.36
N ILE A 140 2.92 38.63 22.23
CA ILE A 140 1.63 39.22 21.83
C ILE A 140 0.60 38.88 22.91
N ASP A 141 0.02 39.91 23.52
CA ASP A 141 -1.14 39.76 24.40
C ASP A 141 -2.40 39.56 23.54
N ARG A 142 -3.05 38.41 23.68
CA ARG A 142 -4.22 38.05 22.85
C ARG A 142 -5.45 38.93 23.11
N TYR A 143 -5.52 39.65 24.23
CA TYR A 143 -6.62 40.57 24.49
C TYR A 143 -6.55 41.85 23.64
N SER A 144 -5.34 42.30 23.33
CA SER A 144 -5.08 43.58 22.64
C SER A 144 -4.78 43.44 21.14
N GLN A 145 -4.88 42.22 20.61
CA GLN A 145 -4.66 41.88 19.21
C GLN A 145 -5.91 42.09 18.35
#